data_AF-A0A341ECI8-F1
#
_entry.id   AF-A0A341ECI8-F1
#
_cell.length_a   1.000
_cell.length_b   1.000
_cell.length_c   1.000
_cell.angle_alpha   90.00
_cell.angle_beta   90.00
_cell.angle_gamma   90.00
#
_symmetry.space_group_name_H-M   'P 1'
#
loop_
_entity.id
_entity.type
_entity.pdbx_description
1 polymer ?
#
loop_
_entity_poly.entity_id
_entity_poly.type
_entity_poly.pdbx_seq_one_letter_code
_entity_poly.pdbx_strand_id
1 'polypeptide(L)' 'MSTHITDQHVSAFEALTSGEYSNFALLSCHVNGAPAAAIVAVNEDSGEYRITPLFVSVTPDMALTDHDGVPAGGVS' A
#
# COMPACT_ATOMS: atom_id res chain seq x y z
N MET A 1 -13.37 -14.02 14.30
CA MET A 1 -13.11 -12.86 13.44
C MET A 1 -11.89 -13.17 12.59
N SER A 2 -11.99 -13.10 11.26
CA SER A 2 -10.83 -13.16 10.37
C SER A 2 -10.52 -11.74 9.91
N THR A 3 -9.25 -11.35 9.91
CA THR A 3 -8.81 -10.05 9.40
C THR A 3 -8.22 -10.21 8.00
N HIS A 4 -8.27 -9.17 7.19
CA HIS A 4 -7.54 -9.09 5.92
C HIS A 4 -6.07 -8.63 6.11
N ILE A 5 -5.66 -8.36 7.35
CA ILE A 5 -4.28 -8.04 7.71
C ILE A 5 -3.44 -9.33 7.68
N THR A 6 -2.40 -9.33 6.85
CA THR A 6 -1.43 -10.42 6.75
C THR A 6 -0.13 -10.01 7.45
N ASP A 7 0.74 -10.97 7.74
CA ASP A 7 2.08 -10.69 8.29
C ASP A 7 2.88 -9.73 7.40
N GLN A 8 2.67 -9.80 6.08
CA GLN A 8 3.30 -8.88 5.13
C GLN A 8 2.76 -7.45 5.28
N HIS A 9 1.46 -7.26 5.55
CA HIS A 9 0.89 -5.94 5.83
C HIS A 9 1.48 -5.34 7.12
N VAL A 10 1.63 -6.16 8.16
CA VAL A 10 2.24 -5.73 9.43
C VAL A 10 3.71 -5.34 9.21
N SER A 11 4.48 -6.20 8.56
CA SER A 11 5.89 -5.94 8.28
C SER A 11 6.11 -4.68 7.44
N ALA A 12 5.27 -4.44 6.42
CA ALA A 12 5.34 -3.23 5.61
C ALA A 12 5.00 -1.97 6.43
N PHE A 13 3.99 -2.03 7.29
CA PHE A 13 3.62 -0.92 8.17
C PHE A 13 4.74 -0.59 9.17
N GLU A 14 5.32 -1.60 9.81
CA GLU A 14 6.45 -1.44 10.73
C GLU A 14 7.67 -0.85 10.02
N ALA A 15 8.01 -1.35 8.83
CA ALA A 15 9.16 -0.86 8.07
C ALA A 15 9.00 0.62 7.67
N LEU A 16 7.79 1.07 7.36
CA LEU A 16 7.50 2.48 7.05
C LEU A 16 7.51 3.40 8.27
N THR A 17 7.19 2.87 9.45
CA THR A 17 7.02 3.67 10.68
C THR A 17 8.23 3.65 11.59
N SER A 18 9.10 2.64 11.51
CA SER A 18 10.29 2.54 12.36
C SER A 18 11.39 3.51 11.96
N GLY A 19 11.44 3.93 10.69
CA GLY A 19 12.51 4.74 10.13
C GLY A 19 13.84 3.98 9.95
N GLU A 20 13.86 2.67 10.19
CA GLU A 20 15.05 1.83 10.05
C GLU A 20 15.39 1.50 8.59
N TYR A 21 14.42 1.69 7.69
CA TYR A 21 14.54 1.37 6.27
C TYR A 21 14.49 2.65 5.44
N SER A 22 15.41 2.75 4.48
CA SER A 22 15.56 3.92 3.60
C SER A 22 15.29 3.61 2.13
N ASN A 23 14.94 2.37 1.81
CA ASN A 23 14.77 1.89 0.44
C ASN A 23 13.34 2.05 -0.11
N PHE A 24 12.63 3.07 0.38
CA PHE A 24 11.28 3.38 -0.08
C PHE A 24 11.26 4.49 -1.11
N ALA A 25 10.32 4.42 -2.04
CA ALA A 25 10.06 5.47 -3.01
C ALA A 25 8.55 5.73 -3.15
N LEU A 26 8.20 6.95 -3.54
CA LEU A 26 6.87 7.27 -4.04
C LEU A 26 6.85 7.08 -5.56
N LEU A 27 5.96 6.21 -6.02
CA LEU A 27 5.83 5.86 -7.43
C LEU A 27 4.48 6.35 -7.97
N SER A 28 4.51 7.14 -9.05
CA SER A 28 3.30 7.44 -9.83
C SER A 28 2.90 6.21 -10.66
N CYS A 29 1.62 5.83 -10.61
CA CYS A 29 1.13 4.61 -11.26
C CYS A 29 -0.36 4.73 -11.65
N HIS A 30 -0.90 3.63 -12.16
CA HIS A 30 -2.34 3.47 -12.36
C HIS A 30 -2.82 2.22 -11.63
N VAL A 31 -3.96 2.29 -10.95
CA VAL A 31 -4.65 1.13 -10.35
C VAL A 31 -6.00 1.01 -11.01
N ASN A 32 -6.27 -0.15 -11.61
CA ASN A 32 -7.52 -0.42 -12.34
C ASN A 32 -7.84 0.66 -13.40
N GLY A 33 -6.81 1.24 -14.02
CA GLY A 33 -6.94 2.30 -15.02
C GLY A 33 -7.06 3.73 -14.47
N ALA A 34 -7.26 3.91 -13.16
CA ALA A 34 -7.29 5.22 -12.53
C ALA A 34 -5.88 5.69 -12.12
N PRO A 35 -5.52 6.97 -12.33
CA PRO A 35 -4.26 7.52 -11.82
C PRO A 35 -4.15 7.38 -10.29
N ALA A 36 -3.00 6.94 -9.82
CA ALA A 36 -2.70 6.71 -8.41
C ALA A 36 -1.23 6.98 -8.08
N ALA A 37 -0.89 6.85 -6.81
CA ALA A 37 0.48 6.76 -6.33
C ALA A 37 0.62 5.57 -5.38
N ALA A 38 1.80 4.95 -5.36
CA ALA A 38 2.11 3.87 -4.44
C ALA A 38 3.39 4.17 -3.66
N ILE A 39 3.39 3.78 -2.38
CA ILE A 39 4.62 3.62 -1.62
C ILE A 39 5.18 2.24 -1.96
N VAL A 40 6.40 2.20 -2.46
CA VAL A 40 7.07 0.97 -2.91
C VAL A 40 8.36 0.75 -2.12
N ALA A 41 8.68 -0.51 -1.85
CA ALA A 41 10.04 -0.92 -1.48
C ALA A 41 10.83 -1.20 -2.75
N VAL A 42 12.01 -0.59 -2.87
CA VAL A 42 12.96 -0.84 -3.94
C VAL A 42 14.09 -1.70 -3.36
N ASN A 43 14.26 -2.91 -3.89
CA ASN A 43 15.35 -3.79 -3.48
C ASN A 43 16.22 -4.07 -4.69
N GLU A 44 17.53 -3.96 -4.51
CA GLU A 44 18.49 -4.41 -5.52
C GLU A 44 18.86 -5.86 -5.21
N ASP A 45 18.73 -6.74 -6.20
CA ASP A 45 19.21 -8.12 -6.11
C ASP A 45 20.00 -8.43 -7.39
N SER A 46 21.29 -8.72 -7.23
CA SER A 46 22.17 -9.18 -8.31
C SER A 46 22.20 -8.26 -9.55
N GLY A 47 22.05 -6.94 -9.34
CA GLY A 47 22.05 -5.92 -10.39
C GLY A 47 20.67 -5.64 -11.01
N GLU A 48 19.61 -6.28 -10.52
CA GLU A 48 18.23 -5.98 -10.90
C GLU A 48 17.48 -5.28 -9.76
N TYR A 49 16.68 -4.27 -10.09
CA TYR A 49 15.80 -3.62 -9.14
C TYR A 49 14.44 -4.28 -9.10
N ARG A 50 14.07 -4.80 -7.94
CA ARG A 50 12.72 -5.28 -7.63
C ARG A 50 11.93 -4.20 -6.92
N ILE A 51 10.85 -3.75 -7.57
CA ILE A 51 9.90 -2.78 -7.01
C ILE A 51 8.70 -3.55 -6.46
N THR A 52 8.49 -3.47 -5.14
CA THR A 52 7.37 -4.11 -4.46
C THR A 52 6.41 -3.04 -3.93
N PRO A 53 5.19 -2.92 -4.48
CA PRO A 53 4.16 -2.06 -3.90
C PRO A 53 3.80 -2.51 -2.49
N LEU A 54 3.77 -1.57 -1.55
CA LEU A 54 3.38 -1.81 -0.16
C LEU A 54 1.99 -1.24 0.14
N PHE A 55 1.77 0.02 -0.27
CA PHE A 55 0.51 0.73 -0.10
C PHE A 55 0.21 1.55 -1.35
N VAL A 56 -1.07 1.66 -1.70
CA VAL A 56 -1.55 2.49 -2.81
C VAL A 56 -2.50 3.56 -2.30
N SER A 57 -2.41 4.75 -2.89
CA SER A 57 -3.33 5.85 -2.62
C SER A 57 -4.77 5.46 -2.95
N VAL A 58 -5.71 5.96 -2.16
CA VAL A 58 -7.14 5.91 -2.49
C VAL A 58 -7.38 6.66 -3.81
N THR A 59 -8.12 6.03 -4.72
CA THR A 59 -8.56 6.65 -5.98
C THR A 59 -10.03 7.06 -5.87
N PRO A 60 -10.52 8.03 -6.69
CA PRO A 60 -11.91 8.50 -6.61
C PRO A 60 -12.96 7.40 -6.73
N ASP A 61 -12.68 6.36 -7.54
CA ASP A 61 -13.60 5.26 -7.80
C ASP A 61 -13.42 4.07 -6.83
N MET A 62 -12.56 4.19 -5.80
CA MET A 62 -12.31 3.10 -4.85
C MET A 62 -13.42 3.02 -3.80
N ALA A 63 -14.09 1.87 -3.73
CA ALA A 63 -15.00 1.54 -2.64
C ALA A 63 -14.24 0.83 -1.51
N LEU A 64 -13.97 1.54 -0.41
CA LEU A 64 -13.33 0.97 0.78
C LEU A 64 -14.39 0.69 1.83
N THR A 65 -14.49 -0.56 2.29
CA THR A 65 -15.42 -0.98 3.35
C THR A 65 -14.68 -1.76 4.44
N ASP A 66 -15.25 -1.80 5.64
CA ASP A 66 -14.83 -2.76 6.67
C ASP A 66 -15.40 -4.18 6.38
N HIS A 67 -15.16 -5.10 7.31
CA HIS A 67 -15.62 -6.49 7.22
C HIS A 67 -17.15 -6.67 7.19
N ASP A 68 -17.90 -5.68 7.69
CA ASP A 68 -19.36 -5.67 7.71
C ASP A 68 -19.93 -4.96 6.46
N GLY A 69 -19.07 -4.51 5.54
CA GLY A 69 -19.44 -3.76 4.35
C GLY A 69 -19.74 -2.29 4.63
N VAL A 70 -19.40 -1.77 5.82
CA VAL A 70 -19.59 -0.37 6.17
C VAL A 70 -18.53 0.46 5.44
N PRO A 71 -18.93 1.46 4.62
CA PRO A 71 -17.98 2.30 3.90
C PRO A 71 -17.06 3.08 4.83
N ALA A 72 -15.77 3.16 4.48
CA ALA A 72 -14.83 4.06 5.11
C ALA A 72 -15.18 5.53 4.76
N GLY A 73 -15.14 6.42 5.74
CA GLY A 73 -15.38 7.87 5.53
C GLY A 73 -16.79 8.38 5.86
N GLY A 74 -17.44 7.88 6.91
CA GLY A 74 -18.73 8.43 7.37
C GLY A 74 -18.66 9.89 7.83
N VAL A 75 -18.96 10.85 6.96
CA VAL A 75 -20.27 11.49 6.71
C VAL A 75 -20.12 12.37 5.46
N SER A 76 -21.17 12.39 4.65
CA SER A 76 -21.41 13.32 3.54
C SER A 76 -21.25 14.79 3.92
#